data_AF-A0A9Q3JAF8-F1
#
_entry.id   AF-A0A9Q3JAF8-F1
#
_cell.length_a   1.000
_cell.length_b   1.000
_cell.length_c   1.000
_cell.angle_alpha   90.00
_cell.angle_beta   90.00
_cell.angle_gamma   90.00
#
_symmetry.space_group_name_H-M   'P 1'
#
loop_
_entity.id
_entity.type
_entity.pdbx_description
1 polymer ?
#
loop_
_entity_poly.entity_id
_entity_poly.type
_entity_poly.pdbx_seq_one_letter_code
_entity_poly.pdbx_strand_id
1 'polypeptide(L)'
;MTQERTKTYEKIKKGLTEAPLILMPDWNIPFKLYIDACGDGLGATLHQAQIIDDKPTEGPVCYISRQIKPKEERYGARQMECLCLVWALEKLHY
;
A
#
# COMPACT_ATOMS: atom_id res chain seq x y z
N MET A 1 16.67 -22.76 10.06
CA MET A 1 15.48 -21.94 9.74
C MET A 1 14.29 -22.50 10.52
N THR A 2 13.55 -21.68 11.25
CA THR A 2 12.32 -22.13 11.93
C THR A 2 11.21 -22.36 10.90
N GLN A 3 10.28 -23.29 11.18
CA GLN A 3 9.15 -23.59 10.28
C GLN A 3 8.34 -22.33 9.90
N GLU A 4 8.17 -21.42 10.86
CA GLU A 4 7.49 -20.14 10.66
C GLU A 4 8.19 -19.26 9.62
N ARG A 5 9.53 -19.15 9.67
CA ARG A 5 10.30 -18.36 8.70
C ARG A 5 10.18 -18.91 7.29
N THR A 6 10.18 -20.24 7.15
CA THR A 6 9.99 -20.89 5.85
C THR A 6 8.59 -20.63 5.30
N LYS A 7 7.55 -20.72 6.14
CA LYS A 7 6.17 -20.39 5.74
C LYS A 7 6.04 -18.94 5.28
N THR A 8 6.60 -18.00 6.04
CA THR A 8 6.57 -16.57 5.69
C THR A 8 7.31 -16.29 4.39
N TYR A 9 8.47 -16.91 4.19
CA TYR A 9 9.24 -16.79 2.95
C TYR A 9 8.44 -17.27 1.73
N GLU A 10 7.83 -18.45 1.80
CA GLU A 10 7.00 -18.97 0.70
C GLU A 10 5.76 -18.09 0.45
N LYS A 11 5.15 -17.51 1.49
CA LYS A 11 4.03 -16.58 1.34
C LYS A 11 4.46 -15.31 0.59
N ILE A 12 5.61 -14.74 0.93
CA ILE A 12 6.15 -13.56 0.23
C ILE A 12 6.46 -13.90 -1.22
N LYS A 13 7.14 -15.03 -1.45
CA LYS A 13 7.47 -15.50 -2.79
C LYS A 13 6.22 -15.62 -3.66
N LYS A 14 5.18 -16.29 -3.14
CA LYS A 14 3.89 -16.42 -3.83
C LYS A 14 3.27 -15.06 -4.13
N GLY A 15 3.24 -14.15 -3.14
CA GLY A 15 2.72 -12.79 -3.33
C GLY A 15 3.45 -11.99 -4.40
N LEU A 16 4.77 -12.18 -4.55
CA LEU A 16 5.57 -11.51 -5.58
C LEU A 16 5.36 -12.11 -6.97
N THR A 17 5.17 -13.42 -7.08
CA THR A 17 4.98 -14.10 -8.38
C THR A 17 3.55 -14.01 -8.90
N GLU A 18 2.58 -13.82 -8.01
CA GLU A 18 1.15 -13.70 -8.33
C GLU A 18 0.62 -12.27 -8.16
N ALA A 19 1.52 -11.29 -7.99
CA ALA A 19 1.14 -9.91 -7.77
C ALA A 19 0.26 -9.41 -8.93
N PRO A 20 -0.83 -8.67 -8.64
CA PRO A 20 -1.63 -8.05 -9.68
C PRO A 20 -0.79 -7.11 -10.52
N LEU A 21 -1.12 -6.99 -11.81
CA LEU A 21 -0.47 -6.06 -12.72
C LEU A 21 -0.61 -4.63 -12.17
N ILE A 22 0.53 -3.96 -12.00
CA ILE A 22 0.58 -2.55 -11.58
C ILE A 22 0.45 -1.68 -12.84
N LEU A 23 -0.38 -0.64 -12.75
CA LEU A 23 -0.55 0.34 -13.81
C LEU A 23 0.63 1.31 -13.87
N MET A 24 1.08 1.65 -15.07
CA MET A 24 2.03 2.75 -15.25
C MET A 24 1.32 4.06 -14.88
N PRO A 25 1.91 4.95 -14.06
CA PRO A 25 1.30 6.23 -13.71
C PRO A 25 1.12 7.11 -14.95
N ASP A 26 -0.06 7.70 -15.09
CA ASP A 26 -0.32 8.82 -16.00
C ASP A 26 -0.52 10.10 -15.19
N TRP A 27 0.39 11.06 -15.36
CA TRP A 27 0.43 12.31 -14.58
C TRP A 27 -0.68 13.29 -14.97
N ASN A 28 -1.42 13.05 -16.05
CA ASN A 28 -2.50 13.91 -16.51
C ASN A 28 -3.86 13.56 -15.89
N ILE A 29 -3.95 12.43 -15.18
CA ILE A 29 -5.18 11.96 -14.54
C ILE A 29 -5.03 11.94 -13.01
N PRO A 30 -6.13 12.16 -12.26
CA PRO A 30 -6.08 12.19 -10.81
C PRO A 30 -5.74 10.82 -10.23
N PHE A 31 -4.92 10.83 -9.18
CA PHE A 31 -4.66 9.66 -8.36
C PHE A 31 -5.72 9.49 -7.27
N LYS A 32 -5.98 8.24 -6.87
CA LYS A 32 -6.76 7.87 -5.70
C LYS A 32 -5.85 7.23 -4.67
N LEU A 33 -5.84 7.77 -3.46
CA LEU A 33 -5.06 7.22 -2.35
C LEU A 33 -5.98 6.43 -1.41
N TYR A 34 -5.71 5.14 -1.30
CA TYR A 34 -6.31 4.28 -0.28
C TYR A 34 -5.30 4.09 0.85
N ILE A 35 -5.78 4.17 2.09
CA ILE A 35 -4.96 3.97 3.29
C ILE A 35 -5.67 2.98 4.22
N ASP A 36 -4.86 2.28 5.01
CA ASP A 36 -5.30 1.44 6.11
C ASP A 36 -4.22 1.46 7.20
N ALA A 37 -4.63 1.42 8.46
CA ALA A 37 -3.71 1.39 9.58
C ALA A 37 -4.15 0.38 10.64
N CYS A 38 -3.18 -0.38 11.15
CA CYS A 38 -3.42 -1.32 12.25
C CYS A 38 -2.36 -1.16 13.34
N GLY A 39 -2.51 -1.95 14.41
CA GLY A 39 -1.58 -1.96 15.54
C GLY A 39 -0.16 -2.45 15.20
N ASP A 40 0.07 -2.97 14.00
CA ASP A 40 1.38 -3.48 13.59
C ASP A 40 2.02 -2.65 12.45
N GLY A 41 1.21 -1.99 11.64
CA GLY A 41 1.65 -1.41 10.38
C GLY A 41 0.72 -0.35 9.81
N LEU A 42 1.30 0.47 8.95
CA LEU A 42 0.62 1.41 8.07
C LEU A 42 0.72 0.89 6.64
N GLY A 43 -0.38 0.96 5.90
CA GLY A 43 -0.45 0.59 4.49
C GLY A 43 -1.15 1.66 3.68
N ALA A 44 -0.62 1.93 2.49
CA ALA A 44 -1.29 2.78 1.52
C ALA A 44 -1.09 2.24 0.10
N THR A 45 -2.10 2.43 -0.74
CA THR A 45 -2.05 2.09 -2.16
C THR A 45 -2.50 3.28 -2.99
N LEU A 46 -1.66 3.63 -3.96
CA LEU A 46 -1.98 4.64 -4.96
C LEU A 46 -2.65 3.96 -6.15
N HIS A 47 -3.83 4.41 -6.54
CA HIS A 47 -4.62 3.88 -7.64
C HIS A 47 -4.84 4.96 -8.70
N GLN A 48 -5.11 4.53 -9.93
CA GLN A 48 -5.60 5.39 -11.00
C GLN A 48 -6.69 4.68 -11.81
N ALA A 49 -7.62 5.47 -12.33
CA ALA A 49 -8.62 5.02 -13.28
C ALA A 49 -8.16 5.38 -14.70
N GLN A 50 -7.78 4.37 -15.49
CA GLN A 50 -7.25 4.50 -16.84
C GLN A 50 -8.13 3.77 -17.85
N ILE A 51 -8.03 4.12 -19.13
CA ILE A 51 -8.58 3.29 -20.21
C ILE A 51 -7.52 2.28 -20.64
N ILE A 52 -7.80 1.00 -20.45
CA ILE A 52 -6.93 -0.11 -20.84
C ILE A 52 -7.78 -1.05 -21.70
N ASP A 53 -7.30 -1.38 -22.90
CA ASP A 53 -8.03 -2.18 -23.89
C ASP A 53 -9.48 -1.68 -24.10
N ASP A 54 -9.63 -0.37 -24.29
CA ASP A 54 -10.89 0.35 -24.48
C ASP A 54 -11.89 0.25 -23.31
N LYS A 55 -11.41 -0.12 -22.11
CA LYS A 55 -12.25 -0.25 -20.91
C LYS A 55 -11.76 0.60 -19.74
N PRO A 56 -12.67 1.27 -19.01
CA PRO A 56 -12.31 1.95 -17.77
C PRO A 56 -11.89 0.92 -16.72
N THR A 57 -10.64 1.02 -16.31
CA THR A 57 -9.99 0.12 -15.37
C THR A 57 -9.37 0.94 -14.25
N GLU A 58 -9.83 0.74 -13.02
CA GLU A 58 -9.15 1.24 -11.83
C GLU A 58 -8.16 0.19 -11.35
N GLY A 59 -6.90 0.56 -11.23
CA GLY A 59 -5.85 -0.35 -10.80
C GLY A 59 -4.80 0.32 -9.93
N PRO A 60 -4.01 -0.50 -9.21
CA PRO A 60 -2.93 -0.01 -8.37
C PRO A 60 -1.77 0.49 -9.23
N VAL A 61 -1.22 1.63 -8.88
CA VAL A 61 0.03 2.21 -9.42
C VAL A 61 1.20 1.92 -8.48
N CYS A 62 0.96 1.93 -7.17
CA CYS A 62 2.00 1.69 -6.18
C CYS A 62 1.40 1.20 -4.86
N TYR A 63 2.11 0.28 -4.20
CA TYR A 63 1.83 -0.14 -2.83
C TYR A 63 2.98 0.32 -1.94
N ILE A 64 2.67 0.98 -0.83
CA ILE A 64 3.63 1.34 0.20
C ILE A 64 3.13 0.84 1.56
N SER A 65 4.05 0.35 2.38
CA SER A 65 3.75 0.00 3.75
C SER A 65 4.97 0.21 4.65
N ARG A 66 4.72 0.39 5.94
CA ARG A 66 5.78 0.39 6.95
C ARG A 66 5.26 -0.14 8.27
N GLN A 67 6.16 -0.66 9.09
CA GLN A 67 5.85 -0.94 10.49
C GLN A 67 5.67 0.36 11.27
N ILE A 68 4.85 0.27 12.31
CA ILE A 68 4.66 1.36 13.26
C ILE A 68 5.87 1.48 14.18
N LYS A 69 6.14 2.69 14.66
CA LYS A 69 7.23 2.95 15.60
C LYS A 69 6.72 2.75 17.04
N PRO A 70 7.60 2.44 18.01
CA PRO A 70 7.19 2.28 19.41
C PRO A 70 6.44 3.48 20.02
N LYS A 71 6.67 4.69 19.48
CA LYS A 71 5.95 5.90 19.90
C LYS A 71 4.52 5.99 19.35
N GLU A 72 4.28 5.35 18.21
CA GLU A 72 3.00 5.35 17.47
C GLU A 72 2.05 4.26 18.01
N GLU A 73 2.56 3.25 18.70
CA GLU A 73 1.76 2.16 19.34
C GLU A 73 0.67 2.66 20.30
N ARG A 74 0.84 3.86 20.86
CA ARG A 74 -0.09 4.46 21.82
C ARG A 74 -1.26 5.19 21.17
N TYR A 75 -1.23 5.35 19.86
CA TYR A 75 -2.26 6.06 19.12
C TYR A 75 -3.54 5.23 18.99
N GLY A 76 -4.68 5.89 19.16
CA GLY A 76 -5.97 5.27 18.86
C GLY A 76 -6.16 5.09 17.35
N ALA A 77 -7.11 4.24 16.94
CA ALA A 77 -7.37 3.93 15.53
C ALA A 77 -7.49 5.18 14.62
N ARG A 78 -8.23 6.21 15.05
CA ARG A 78 -8.37 7.46 14.28
C ARG A 78 -7.05 8.21 14.08
N GLN A 79 -6.18 8.20 15.09
CA GLN A 79 -4.86 8.84 15.02
C GLN A 79 -3.93 8.04 14.10
N MET A 80 -4.05 6.71 14.12
CA MET A 80 -3.31 5.82 13.23
C MET A 80 -3.70 6.00 11.76
N GLU A 81 -4.99 6.12 11.46
CA GLU A 81 -5.47 6.44 10.11
C GLU A 81 -4.94 7.80 9.63
N CYS A 82 -5.02 8.83 10.48
CA CYS A 82 -4.49 10.15 10.15
C CYS A 82 -2.96 10.13 9.93
N LEU A 83 -2.23 9.41 10.78
CA LEU A 83 -0.80 9.19 10.62
C LEU A 83 -0.48 8.48 9.31
N CYS A 84 -1.27 7.46 8.94
CA CYS A 84 -1.12 6.75 7.67
C CYS A 84 -1.31 7.68 6.48
N LEU A 85 -2.36 8.51 6.51
CA LEU A 85 -2.63 9.51 5.49
C LEU A 85 -1.46 10.47 5.29
N VAL A 86 -1.01 11.12 6.38
CA VAL A 86 0.07 12.11 6.34
C VAL A 86 1.36 11.46 5.83
N TRP A 87 1.71 10.30 6.38
CA TRP A 87 2.90 9.56 5.97
C TRP A 87 2.85 9.17 4.49
N ALA A 88 1.71 8.67 4.00
CA ALA A 88 1.55 8.27 2.62
C ALA A 88 1.68 9.47 1.67
N LEU A 89 1.08 10.61 2.01
CA LEU A 89 1.21 11.84 1.24
C LEU A 89 2.68 12.32 1.21
N GLU A 90 3.37 12.35 2.34
CA GLU A 90 4.79 12.74 2.39
C GLU A 90 5.70 11.81 1.56
N LYS A 91 5.35 10.52 1.45
CA LYS A 91 6.14 9.54 0.70
C LYS A 91 5.83 9.51 -0.80
N LEU A 92 4.61 9.83 -1.18
CA LEU A 92 4.14 9.78 -2.57
C LEU A 92 4.14 11.16 -3.25
N HIS A 93 4.38 12.22 -2.50
CA HIS A 93 4.60 13.55 -3.04
C HIS A 93 5.98 13.59 -3.73
N TYR A 94 5.97 13.93 -5.02
CA TYR A 94 7.16 14.16 -5.84
C TYR A 94 7.25 15.63 -6.23
#